data_AF-A0A933CZH9-F1
#
_entry.id   AF-A0A933CZH9-F1
#
_cell.length_a   1.000
_cell.length_b   1.000
_cell.length_c   1.000
_cell.angle_alpha   90.00
_cell.angle_beta   90.00
_cell.angle_gamma   90.00
#
_symmetry.space_group_name_H-M   'P 1'
#
loop_
_entity.id
_entity.type
_entity.pdbx_description
1 polymer ?
#
loop_
_entity_poly.entity_id
_entity_poly.type
_entity_poly.pdbx_seq_one_letter_code
_entity_poly.pdbx_strand_id
1 'polypeptide(L)'
;MGAHLLIRALASYSRIDAIADPQPGKFLVDEMTFFAADVSNEILEKGEDGSHAVAEARRLTSYLSYKDPVLGLSQLINHDGRLGLGGAERPSRLPKNAFQIDCSTLIQSHSAYRSTPEVMEDLAEVLDGAPSNEIEDRRPTGEKNTFDIGPEEEEDTPDSDD
;
A
#
# COMPACT_ATOMS: atom_id res chain seq x y z
N MET A 1 -9.30 -2.53 -8.67
CA MET A 1 -10.02 -1.51 -9.50
C MET A 1 -10.01 -0.09 -8.95
N GLY A 2 -10.37 0.19 -7.68
CA GLY A 2 -10.46 1.57 -7.16
C GLY A 2 -9.15 2.37 -7.28
N ALA A 3 -8.03 1.80 -6.81
CA ALA A 3 -6.71 2.41 -6.93
C ALA A 3 -6.33 2.73 -8.39
N HIS A 4 -6.58 1.80 -9.32
CA HIS A 4 -6.29 2.00 -10.74
C HIS A 4 -7.03 3.21 -11.34
N LEU A 5 -8.34 3.34 -11.07
CA LEU A 5 -9.13 4.47 -11.56
C LEU A 5 -8.66 5.80 -10.98
N LEU A 6 -8.38 5.83 -9.67
CA LEU A 6 -7.87 7.04 -9.00
C LEU A 6 -6.51 7.45 -9.53
N ILE A 7 -5.57 6.51 -9.66
CA ILE A 7 -4.23 6.75 -10.24
C ILE A 7 -4.36 7.36 -11.64
N ARG A 8 -5.19 6.77 -12.51
CA ARG A 8 -5.38 7.29 -13.87
C ARG A 8 -6.08 8.65 -13.90
N ALA A 9 -7.03 8.89 -13.01
CA ALA A 9 -7.69 10.18 -12.89
C ALA A 9 -6.70 11.27 -12.47
N LEU A 10 -5.84 10.99 -11.47
CA LEU A 10 -4.83 11.94 -11.01
C LEU A 10 -3.69 12.14 -12.01
N ALA A 11 -3.26 11.09 -12.69
CA ALA A 11 -2.30 11.20 -13.80
C ALA A 11 -2.87 12.02 -14.98
N SER A 12 -4.18 11.96 -15.21
CA SER A 12 -4.85 12.80 -16.22
C SER A 12 -5.00 14.24 -15.74
N TYR A 13 -5.37 14.43 -14.47
CA TYR A 13 -5.45 15.73 -13.82
C TYR A 13 -4.11 16.45 -13.85
N SER A 14 -3.01 15.79 -13.45
CA SER A 14 -1.67 16.38 -13.44
C SER A 14 -1.20 16.84 -14.81
N ARG A 15 -1.62 16.16 -15.90
CA ARG A 15 -1.33 16.60 -17.27
C ARG A 15 -2.10 17.86 -17.67
N ILE A 16 -3.32 18.02 -17.17
CA ILE A 16 -4.12 19.25 -17.36
C ILE A 16 -3.54 20.37 -16.50
N ASP A 17 -3.23 20.09 -15.23
CA ASP A 17 -2.73 21.08 -14.29
C ASP A 17 -1.27 21.44 -14.54
N ALA A 18 -0.47 20.61 -15.22
CA ALA A 18 0.85 21.00 -15.74
C ALA A 18 0.77 22.12 -16.82
N ILE A 19 -0.43 22.42 -17.33
CA ILE A 19 -0.70 23.60 -18.16
C ILE A 19 -0.95 24.84 -17.26
N ALA A 20 -1.33 24.64 -16.00
CA ALA A 20 -1.33 25.66 -14.95
C ALA A 20 0.00 25.64 -14.17
N ASP A 21 0.32 26.72 -13.44
CA ASP A 21 1.54 26.74 -12.63
C ASP A 21 1.37 25.82 -11.41
N PRO A 22 2.18 24.75 -11.25
CA PRO A 22 2.10 23.87 -10.09
C PRO A 22 2.42 24.67 -8.82
N GLN A 23 1.58 24.56 -7.79
CA GLN A 23 1.81 25.22 -6.50
C GLN A 23 2.55 24.28 -5.53
N PRO A 24 3.82 24.56 -5.18
CA PRO A 24 4.56 23.73 -4.24
C PRO A 24 3.86 23.67 -2.88
N GLY A 25 3.69 22.47 -2.34
CA GLY A 25 3.15 22.25 -0.99
C GLY A 25 1.62 22.25 -0.88
N LYS A 26 0.89 22.26 -2.01
CA LYS A 26 -0.57 22.11 -2.02
C LYS A 26 -0.95 20.72 -2.47
N PHE A 27 -1.26 19.83 -1.52
CA PHE A 27 -1.81 18.51 -1.80
C PHE A 27 -3.31 18.61 -2.10
N LEU A 28 -3.84 17.73 -2.96
CA LEU A 28 -5.28 17.61 -3.18
C LEU A 28 -5.98 16.93 -2.00
N VAL A 29 -5.29 15.99 -1.34
CA VAL A 29 -5.79 15.24 -0.19
C VAL A 29 -4.69 15.03 0.84
N ASP A 30 -5.07 14.92 2.11
CA ASP A 30 -4.14 14.63 3.18
C ASP A 30 -3.69 13.15 3.20
N GLU A 31 -4.61 12.22 2.94
CA GLU A 31 -4.35 10.79 2.99
C GLU A 31 -5.01 10.06 1.80
N MET A 32 -4.25 9.20 1.14
CA MET A 32 -4.78 8.21 0.19
C MET A 32 -4.50 6.80 0.69
N THR A 33 -5.56 6.02 0.94
CA THR A 33 -5.42 4.64 1.39
C THR A 33 -5.77 3.65 0.29
N PHE A 34 -4.87 2.73 -0.03
CA PHE A 34 -5.11 1.63 -0.95
C PHE A 34 -5.25 0.32 -0.19
N PHE A 35 -6.36 -0.37 -0.40
CA PHE A 35 -6.60 -1.71 0.14
C PHE A 35 -6.56 -2.73 -0.97
N ALA A 36 -5.77 -3.79 -0.80
CA ALA A 36 -5.71 -4.92 -1.72
C ALA A 36 -5.56 -4.42 -3.19
N ALA A 37 -4.61 -3.50 -3.39
CA ALA A 37 -4.47 -2.76 -4.63
C ALA A 37 -4.07 -3.67 -5.79
N ASP A 38 -5.04 -3.98 -6.65
CA ASP A 38 -4.83 -4.72 -7.90
C ASP A 38 -4.23 -3.82 -8.99
N VAL A 39 -2.95 -3.49 -8.82
CA VAL A 39 -2.07 -2.68 -9.69
C VAL A 39 -0.64 -3.22 -9.58
N SER A 40 0.24 -2.89 -10.53
CA SER A 40 1.68 -3.25 -10.51
C SER A 40 2.36 -2.84 -9.21
N ASN A 41 3.33 -3.63 -8.73
CA ASN A 41 4.11 -3.32 -7.51
C ASN A 41 4.88 -1.99 -7.63
N GLU A 42 5.35 -1.64 -8.82
CA GLU A 42 6.19 -0.48 -9.07
C GLU A 42 5.37 0.79 -9.28
N ILE A 43 4.04 0.72 -9.36
CA ILE A 43 3.17 1.81 -9.81
C ILE A 43 3.35 3.14 -9.05
N LEU A 44 3.83 3.09 -7.80
CA LEU A 44 4.08 4.25 -6.94
C LEU A 44 5.50 4.83 -7.09
N GLU A 45 6.39 4.15 -7.80
CA GLU A 45 7.75 4.61 -8.04
C GLU A 45 7.79 5.84 -8.95
N LYS A 46 8.83 6.66 -8.80
CA LYS A 46 9.04 7.84 -9.65
C LYS A 46 9.12 7.43 -11.13
N GLY A 47 8.27 8.04 -11.95
CA GLY A 47 8.18 7.79 -13.38
C GLY A 47 6.98 6.95 -13.79
N GLU A 48 6.33 6.29 -12.83
CA GLU A 48 5.11 5.51 -13.06
C GLU A 48 3.84 6.36 -12.87
N ASP A 49 2.71 5.91 -13.42
CA ASP A 49 1.43 6.65 -13.36
C ASP A 49 0.99 6.96 -11.91
N GLY A 50 1.25 6.05 -10.97
CA GLY A 50 0.90 6.23 -9.56
C GLY A 50 1.79 7.23 -8.83
N SER A 51 2.93 7.64 -9.40
CA SER A 51 3.76 8.72 -8.82
C SER A 51 3.00 10.05 -8.74
N HIS A 52 2.03 10.28 -9.62
CA HIS A 52 1.12 11.42 -9.53
C HIS A 52 0.21 11.31 -8.31
N ALA A 53 -0.34 10.13 -8.02
CA ALA A 53 -1.14 9.92 -6.82
C ALA A 53 -0.34 10.20 -5.54
N VAL A 54 0.93 9.78 -5.51
CA VAL A 54 1.83 10.06 -4.38
C VAL A 54 2.19 11.55 -4.28
N ALA A 55 2.28 12.28 -5.39
CA ALA A 55 2.57 13.71 -5.41
C ALA A 55 1.38 14.57 -4.95
N GLU A 56 0.16 14.13 -5.25
CA GLU A 56 -1.07 14.85 -4.90
C GLU A 56 -1.59 14.54 -3.49
N ALA A 57 -0.98 13.58 -2.80
CA ALA A 57 -1.32 13.21 -1.43
C ALA A 57 -0.23 13.66 -0.46
N ARG A 58 -0.62 14.22 0.70
CA ARG A 58 0.36 14.46 1.77
C ARG A 58 0.95 13.13 2.26
N ARG A 59 0.15 12.06 2.28
CA ARG A 59 0.56 10.68 2.55
C ARG A 59 -0.25 9.69 1.73
N LEU A 60 0.38 8.57 1.39
CA LEU A 60 -0.27 7.41 0.77
C LEU A 60 0.08 6.16 1.56
N THR A 61 -0.93 5.41 1.99
CA THR A 61 -0.78 4.16 2.74
C THR A 61 -1.40 3.00 1.98
N SER A 62 -0.65 1.93 1.74
CA SER A 62 -1.12 0.73 1.02
C SER A 62 -1.14 -0.47 1.95
N TYR A 63 -2.30 -1.11 2.10
CA TYR A 63 -2.47 -2.36 2.83
C TYR A 63 -2.37 -3.55 1.88
N LEU A 64 -1.55 -4.52 2.25
CA LEU A 64 -1.25 -5.71 1.47
C LEU A 64 -1.37 -6.98 2.30
N SER A 65 -1.60 -8.11 1.63
CA SER A 65 -1.51 -9.44 2.24
C SER A 65 -1.05 -10.44 1.18
N TYR A 66 0.05 -11.14 1.45
CA TYR A 66 0.56 -12.19 0.57
C TYR A 66 -0.33 -13.45 0.57
N LYS A 67 -1.26 -13.55 1.53
CA LYS A 67 -2.26 -14.63 1.62
C LYS A 67 -3.57 -14.29 0.89
N ASP A 68 -3.64 -13.19 0.14
CA ASP A 68 -4.83 -12.84 -0.65
C ASP A 68 -4.94 -13.68 -1.94
N PRO A 69 -5.88 -14.65 -2.02
CA PRO A 69 -5.97 -15.55 -3.16
C PRO A 69 -6.46 -14.86 -4.44
N VAL A 70 -7.23 -13.77 -4.32
CA VAL A 70 -7.76 -13.04 -5.49
C VAL A 70 -6.63 -12.28 -6.17
N LEU A 71 -5.75 -11.66 -5.40
CA LEU A 71 -4.58 -10.98 -5.95
C LEU A 71 -3.52 -11.96 -6.44
N GLY A 72 -3.37 -13.12 -5.79
CA GLY A 72 -2.54 -14.21 -6.31
C GLY A 72 -3.00 -14.69 -7.70
N LEU A 73 -4.31 -14.87 -7.88
CA LEU A 73 -4.88 -15.18 -9.19
C LEU A 73 -4.68 -14.03 -10.20
N SER A 74 -4.87 -12.78 -9.78
CA SER A 74 -4.63 -11.61 -10.64
C SER A 74 -3.18 -11.55 -11.12
N GLN A 75 -2.20 -11.76 -10.23
CA GLN A 75 -0.79 -11.81 -10.56
C GLN A 75 -0.50 -12.89 -11.62
N LEU A 76 -1.07 -14.09 -11.46
CA LEU A 76 -0.91 -15.17 -12.42
C LEU A 76 -1.45 -14.79 -13.81
N ILE A 77 -2.63 -14.18 -13.88
CA ILE A 77 -3.29 -13.80 -15.14
C ILE A 77 -2.51 -12.70 -15.88
N ASN A 78 -1.93 -11.76 -15.14
CA ASN A 78 -1.29 -10.59 -15.72
C ASN A 78 0.23 -10.71 -15.87
N HIS A 79 0.84 -11.77 -15.35
CA HIS A 79 2.29 -12.01 -15.38
C HIS A 79 3.12 -10.84 -14.79
N ASP A 80 2.56 -10.18 -13.79
CA ASP A 80 3.10 -8.99 -13.16
C ASP A 80 2.61 -8.96 -11.71
N GLY A 81 3.45 -8.54 -10.79
CA GLY A 81 3.13 -8.65 -9.37
C GLY A 81 2.15 -7.57 -8.92
N ARG A 82 1.51 -7.81 -7.77
CA ARG A 82 0.40 -6.95 -7.29
C ARG A 82 0.78 -6.22 -6.02
N LEU A 83 0.65 -4.89 -6.05
CA LEU A 83 0.94 -4.02 -4.91
C LEU A 83 0.18 -4.45 -3.65
N GLY A 84 -1.09 -4.83 -3.79
CA GLY A 84 -1.89 -5.35 -2.67
C GLY A 84 -1.57 -6.77 -2.23
N LEU A 85 -0.74 -7.52 -2.97
CA LEU A 85 -0.31 -8.87 -2.61
C LEU A 85 1.06 -8.84 -1.95
N GLY A 86 2.05 -8.24 -2.63
CA GLY A 86 3.45 -8.28 -2.21
C GLY A 86 4.08 -6.92 -1.92
N GLY A 87 3.31 -5.83 -1.95
CA GLY A 87 3.88 -4.48 -1.78
C GLY A 87 4.70 -4.05 -2.98
N ALA A 88 5.53 -3.01 -2.84
CA ALA A 88 6.45 -2.56 -3.85
C ALA A 88 7.63 -3.52 -3.93
N GLU A 89 8.00 -3.98 -5.12
CA GLU A 89 9.15 -4.90 -5.31
C GLU A 89 10.46 -4.25 -4.83
N ARG A 90 10.54 -2.92 -4.89
CA ARG A 90 11.71 -2.15 -4.46
C ARG A 90 11.29 -1.04 -3.50
N PRO A 91 11.03 -1.35 -2.21
CA PRO A 91 10.58 -0.34 -1.23
C PRO A 91 11.55 0.83 -1.08
N SER A 92 12.86 0.60 -1.31
CA SER A 92 13.89 1.64 -1.35
C SER A 92 13.58 2.79 -2.33
N ARG A 93 12.88 2.50 -3.44
CA ARG A 93 12.49 3.46 -4.49
C ARG A 93 11.18 4.18 -4.23
N LEU A 94 10.43 3.81 -3.19
CA LEU A 94 9.20 4.50 -2.84
C LEU A 94 9.47 5.96 -2.44
N PRO A 95 8.57 6.90 -2.78
CA PRO A 95 8.62 8.24 -2.22
C PRO A 95 8.51 8.23 -0.68
N LYS A 96 9.02 9.27 -0.02
CA LYS A 96 9.08 9.31 1.47
C LYS A 96 7.70 9.29 2.14
N ASN A 97 6.67 9.74 1.44
CA ASN A 97 5.29 9.81 1.91
C ASN A 97 4.42 8.62 1.46
N ALA A 98 5.02 7.59 0.84
CA ALA A 98 4.34 6.34 0.52
C ALA A 98 4.73 5.25 1.53
N PHE A 99 3.74 4.60 2.12
CA PHE A 99 3.89 3.60 3.19
C PHE A 99 3.15 2.32 2.83
N GLN A 100 3.63 1.21 3.36
CA GLN A 100 3.12 -0.13 3.10
C GLN A 100 2.86 -0.86 4.40
N ILE A 101 1.68 -1.44 4.53
CA ILE A 101 1.21 -2.13 5.72
C ILE A 101 0.91 -3.57 5.35
N ASP A 102 1.78 -4.47 5.78
CA ASP A 102 1.57 -5.91 5.68
C ASP A 102 0.62 -6.36 6.79
N CYS A 103 -0.49 -6.95 6.37
CA CYS A 103 -1.49 -7.53 7.27
C CYS A 103 -1.71 -9.02 6.98
N SER A 104 -0.71 -9.71 6.42
CA SER A 104 -0.78 -11.11 5.99
C SER A 104 -1.00 -12.10 7.13
N THR A 105 -0.66 -11.73 8.36
CA THR A 105 -0.94 -12.55 9.55
C THR A 105 -2.43 -12.52 9.93
N LEU A 106 -3.14 -11.47 9.52
CA LEU A 106 -4.55 -11.21 9.83
C LEU A 106 -5.49 -11.51 8.66
N ILE A 107 -5.01 -11.38 7.43
CA ILE A 107 -5.82 -11.38 6.21
C ILE A 107 -5.53 -12.60 5.35
N GLN A 108 -6.50 -13.50 5.22
CA GLN A 108 -6.44 -14.67 4.34
C GLN A 108 -7.45 -14.63 3.17
N SER A 109 -8.19 -13.52 3.03
CA SER A 109 -9.14 -13.35 1.94
C SER A 109 -9.25 -11.89 1.50
N HIS A 110 -9.57 -11.67 0.22
CA HIS A 110 -9.63 -10.35 -0.38
C HIS A 110 -10.63 -9.39 0.29
N SER A 111 -11.73 -9.89 0.83
CA SER A 111 -12.73 -9.05 1.51
C SER A 111 -12.38 -8.77 2.98
N ALA A 112 -11.47 -9.55 3.58
CA ALA A 112 -11.23 -9.51 5.02
C ALA A 112 -10.63 -8.19 5.50
N TYR A 113 -9.91 -7.45 4.64
CA TYR A 113 -9.38 -6.13 4.97
C TYR A 113 -10.41 -5.16 5.58
N ARG A 114 -11.69 -5.29 5.21
CA ARG A 114 -12.78 -4.40 5.70
C ARG A 114 -13.55 -4.97 6.90
N SER A 115 -13.29 -6.21 7.28
CA SER A 115 -14.00 -6.91 8.35
C SER A 115 -13.09 -7.32 9.50
N THR A 116 -11.77 -7.20 9.34
CA THR A 116 -10.78 -7.46 10.39
C THR A 116 -10.62 -6.20 11.26
N PRO A 117 -11.00 -6.24 12.55
CA PRO A 117 -10.96 -5.08 13.44
C PRO A 117 -9.60 -4.40 13.50
N GLU A 118 -8.51 -5.16 13.64
CA GLU A 118 -7.15 -4.65 13.79
C GLU A 118 -6.72 -3.82 12.57
N VAL A 119 -7.10 -4.26 11.36
CA VAL A 119 -6.83 -3.50 10.12
C VAL A 119 -7.65 -2.21 10.07
N MET A 120 -8.88 -2.23 10.57
CA MET A 120 -9.77 -1.08 10.58
C MET A 120 -9.42 -0.07 11.69
N GLU A 121 -8.87 -0.53 12.81
CA GLU A 121 -8.33 0.29 13.90
C GLU A 121 -7.07 1.02 13.43
N ASP A 122 -6.12 0.30 12.81
CA ASP A 122 -4.95 0.93 12.17
C ASP A 122 -5.38 1.98 11.13
N LEU A 123 -6.35 1.65 10.26
CA LEU A 123 -6.89 2.61 9.29
C LEU A 123 -7.47 3.85 9.97
N ALA A 124 -8.17 3.69 11.09
CA ALA A 124 -8.74 4.82 11.82
C ALA A 124 -7.64 5.77 12.32
N GLU A 125 -6.52 5.24 12.82
CA GLU A 125 -5.37 6.05 13.23
C GLU A 125 -4.71 6.77 12.05
N VAL A 126 -4.55 6.08 10.91
CA VAL A 126 -4.06 6.70 9.66
C VAL A 126 -4.94 7.87 9.23
N LEU A 127 -6.26 7.69 9.29
CA LEU A 127 -7.23 8.71 8.90
C LEU A 127 -7.35 9.85 9.93
N ASP A 128 -7.11 9.60 11.22
CA ASP A 128 -6.96 10.65 12.25
C ASP A 128 -5.67 11.47 12.06
N GLY A 129 -4.75 10.94 11.24
CA GLY A 129 -3.60 11.64 10.74
C GLY A 129 -2.30 11.30 11.47
N ALA A 130 -2.31 10.22 12.26
CA ALA A 130 -1.11 9.65 12.86
C ALA A 130 -0.05 9.39 11.77
N PRO A 131 1.22 9.79 11.98
CA PRO A 131 2.29 9.45 11.06
C PRO A 131 2.43 7.93 10.97
N SER A 132 2.57 7.39 9.77
CA SER A 132 2.58 5.94 9.55
C SER A 132 3.68 5.19 10.32
N ASN A 133 4.76 5.87 10.68
CA ASN A 133 5.89 5.36 11.46
C ASN A 133 5.76 5.61 12.97
N GLU A 134 4.66 6.19 13.43
CA GLU A 134 4.40 6.54 14.85
C GLU A 134 3.16 5.84 15.41
N ILE A 135 2.45 5.04 14.60
CA ILE A 135 1.36 4.16 15.06
C ILE A 135 1.98 3.02 15.89
N GLU A 136 1.53 2.86 17.13
CA GLU A 136 2.19 2.03 18.16
C GLU A 136 2.21 0.54 17.81
N ASP A 137 1.12 0.03 17.22
CA ASP A 137 0.96 -1.40 16.92
C ASP A 137 1.68 -1.85 15.64
N ARG A 138 2.34 -0.93 14.93
CA ARG A 138 3.10 -1.24 13.72
C ARG A 138 4.52 -1.68 14.05
N ARG A 139 4.95 -2.79 13.47
CA ARG A 139 6.33 -3.28 13.56
C ARG A 139 7.08 -3.00 12.25
N PRO A 140 8.25 -2.36 12.27
CA PRO A 140 9.03 -2.16 11.05
C PRO A 140 9.59 -3.48 10.53
N THR A 141 9.48 -3.72 9.22
CA THR A 141 9.99 -4.96 8.59
C THR A 141 11.49 -4.92 8.27
N GLY A 142 12.12 -3.76 8.47
CA GLY A 142 13.48 -3.46 8.01
C GLY A 142 13.52 -2.89 6.58
N GLU A 143 12.44 -3.01 5.82
CA GLU A 143 12.30 -2.34 4.53
C GLU A 143 11.82 -0.89 4.69
N LYS A 144 12.17 -0.04 3.71
CA LYS A 144 11.82 1.38 3.75
C LYS A 144 10.30 1.56 3.71
N ASN A 145 9.78 2.25 4.72
CA ASN A 145 8.37 2.63 4.84
C ASN A 145 7.41 1.41 4.81
N THR A 146 7.89 0.23 5.19
CA THR A 146 7.10 -1.00 5.28
C THR A 146 6.96 -1.41 6.74
N PHE A 147 5.74 -1.76 7.14
CA PHE A 147 5.39 -2.15 8.49
C PHE A 147 4.45 -3.34 8.49
N ASP A 148 4.54 -4.18 9.51
CA ASP A 148 3.62 -5.28 9.78
C ASP A 148 2.63 -4.90 10.89
N ILE A 149 1.42 -5.44 10.78
CA ILE A 149 0.43 -5.46 11.86
C ILE A 149 -0.07 -6.90 12.12
N GLY A 150 -0.61 -7.15 13.31
CA GLY A 150 -1.07 -8.47 13.75
C GLY A 150 -0.02 -9.24 14.55
N PRO A 151 -0.19 -10.55 14.82
CA PRO A 151 0.80 -11.34 15.56
C PRO A 151 2.11 -11.49 14.77
N GLU A 152 3.22 -11.79 15.46
CA GLU A 152 4.44 -12.29 14.79
C GLU A 152 4.15 -13.67 14.20
N GLU A 153 4.66 -13.95 13.00
CA GLU A 153 4.60 -15.30 12.46
C GLU A 153 5.56 -16.20 13.24
N GLU A 154 5.02 -17.26 13.85
CA GLU A 154 5.85 -18.32 14.41
C GLU A 154 6.68 -18.90 13.26
N GLU A 155 8.01 -18.87 13.39
CA GLU A 155 8.88 -19.60 12.48
C GLU A 155 8.48 -21.09 12.59
N ASP A 156 7.85 -21.63 11.54
CA ASP A 156 7.68 -23.08 11.39
C ASP A 156 9.09 -23.71 11.41
N THR A 157 9.57 -24.09 12.59
CA THR A 157 10.75 -24.93 12.71
C THR A 157 10.41 -26.22 11.97
N PRO A 158 11.11 -26.57 10.88
CA PRO A 158 10.83 -27.80 10.18
C PRO A 158 11.00 -28.93 11.19
N ASP A 159 9.92 -29.68 11.44
CA ASP A 159 9.97 -30.92 12.20
C ASP A 159 11.10 -31.76 11.60
N SER A 160 12.19 -31.90 12.36
CA SER A 160 13.25 -32.83 12.04
C SER A 160 12.67 -34.22 12.23
N ASP A 161 12.13 -34.79 11.15
CA ASP A 161 11.76 -36.19 11.08
C ASP A 161 13.01 -37.05 11.35
N ASP A 162 13.07 -37.65 12.55
CA ASP A 162 14.00 -38.72 12.98
C ASP A 162 13.57 -40.10 12.46
#